data_AF-A0A1G5WGI7-F1
#
_entry.id   AF-A0A1G5WGI7-F1
#
_cell.length_a   1.000
_cell.length_b   1.000
_cell.length_c   1.000
_cell.angle_alpha   90.00
_cell.angle_beta   90.00
_cell.angle_gamma   90.00
#
_symmetry.space_group_name_H-M   'P 1'
#
loop_
_entity.id
_entity.type
_entity.pdbx_description
1 polymer ?
#
loop_
_entity_poly.entity_id
_entity_poly.type
_entity_poly.pdbx_seq_one_letter_code
_entity_poly.pdbx_strand_id
1 'polypeptide(L)'
;MTSPVRFNDHHRKADRIMLGLLWLTLLYSLSLAFLHSTFTQALLVGATTCGASTALYRVLAGTRAMRCVIAVALMVMAALHINQTQGVIEFHFGIFVLLAVLTFYRDWLPIVVAAATIAVHHLGFHWLQHQGYPVFVMDSHGGWSMIFLHAFYVVVESVILIYLANQSLADATENQEVLDKVLAAAAQLSNDADRQRSDGVKVSSSERFDHFLQQVTQLVDGVVRDTRNLSDLGQDLSQVGQTLETGARHQLDEVAQMSGAISHLVTAMENIAGHVDQTLQRAGQANEQVNRGRTTVDQTREEIVELAGRINLTNETVQILADQAQQIGQVLDVINGIAEQTNLLALNAAIEAARAGEQGRGFAVVADEVRTLSQKTSTSTTEIQQIIAKLQQGSRQAAVAMQDSRDGVERCVSASQLASQLLHAVVEDIAVINHFNDLIASTTQEQSKASMGINQRLQSVQAVAERNADNIGILTRSSQCLPPLAERLAVLGQAFHGKPL
;
A
#
# COMPACT_ATOMS: atom_id res chain seq x y z
N MET A 1 -40.48 17.44 47.55
CA MET A 1 -40.38 18.28 48.78
C MET A 1 -39.19 19.21 48.62
N THR A 2 -39.42 20.38 48.03
CA THR A 2 -38.40 21.29 47.52
C THR A 2 -38.12 22.42 48.51
N SER A 3 -36.85 22.54 48.88
CA SER A 3 -36.11 23.60 49.60
C SER A 3 -36.90 24.77 50.22
N PRO A 4 -37.20 24.73 51.54
CA PRO A 4 -37.68 25.91 52.27
C PRO A 4 -36.57 26.94 52.58
N VAL A 5 -35.31 26.65 52.25
CA VAL A 5 -34.16 27.49 52.62
C VAL A 5 -33.86 28.58 51.57
N ARG A 6 -34.20 28.35 50.30
CA ARG A 6 -33.75 29.18 49.17
C ARG A 6 -34.30 30.61 49.09
N PHE A 7 -35.38 30.94 49.81
CA PHE A 7 -35.99 32.29 49.79
C PHE A 7 -36.13 32.92 51.17
N ASN A 8 -35.44 32.41 52.20
CA ASN A 8 -35.57 32.92 53.57
C ASN A 8 -35.19 34.41 53.67
N ASP A 9 -34.15 34.84 52.96
CA ASP A 9 -33.72 36.24 52.93
C ASP A 9 -34.75 37.15 52.24
N HIS A 10 -35.38 36.66 51.17
CA HIS A 10 -36.50 37.36 50.51
C HIS A 10 -37.69 37.53 51.46
N HIS A 11 -38.08 36.46 52.16
CA HIS A 11 -39.22 36.52 53.09
C HIS A 11 -38.95 37.40 54.30
N ARG A 12 -37.73 37.39 54.86
CA ARG A 12 -37.35 38.31 55.94
C ARG A 12 -37.37 39.77 55.50
N LYS A 13 -36.95 40.06 54.26
CA LYS A 13 -37.06 41.40 53.67
C LYS A 13 -38.52 41.80 53.47
N ALA A 14 -39.35 40.88 52.98
CA ALA A 14 -40.78 41.10 52.81
C ALA A 14 -41.48 41.39 54.13
N ASP A 15 -41.24 40.61 55.18
CA ASP A 15 -41.82 40.83 56.52
C ASP A 15 -41.48 42.22 57.06
N ARG A 16 -40.25 42.70 56.86
CA ARG A 16 -39.82 44.03 57.29
C ARG A 16 -40.58 45.14 56.57
N ILE A 17 -40.76 44.99 55.25
CA ILE A 17 -41.51 45.96 54.43
C ILE A 17 -42.97 45.99 54.88
N MET A 18 -43.59 44.83 55.09
CA MET A 18 -45.00 44.75 55.47
C MET A 18 -45.28 45.24 56.90
N LEU A 19 -44.34 45.06 57.84
CA LEU A 19 -44.45 45.70 59.15
C LEU A 19 -44.41 47.22 59.04
N GLY A 20 -43.56 47.77 58.17
CA GLY A 20 -43.57 49.20 57.87
C GLY A 20 -44.93 49.68 57.37
N LEU A 21 -45.56 48.91 56.46
CA LEU A 21 -46.90 49.18 55.97
C LEU A 21 -47.97 49.09 57.07
N LEU A 22 -47.88 48.12 57.98
CA LEU A 22 -48.82 47.97 59.10
C LEU A 22 -48.78 49.18 60.05
N TRP A 23 -47.59 49.71 60.36
CA TRP A 23 -47.47 50.94 61.15
C TRP A 23 -48.01 52.17 60.42
N LEU A 24 -47.89 52.20 59.08
CA LEU A 24 -48.49 53.26 58.26
C LEU A 24 -50.02 53.26 58.34
N THR A 25 -50.66 52.08 58.33
CA THR A 25 -52.13 51.99 58.47
C THR A 25 -52.61 52.39 59.87
N LEU A 26 -51.78 52.25 60.91
CA LEU A 26 -52.08 52.80 62.25
C LEU A 26 -52.05 54.32 62.27
N LEU A 27 -51.04 54.95 61.65
CA LEU A 27 -50.99 56.41 61.52
C LEU A 27 -52.23 56.93 60.80
N TYR A 28 -52.69 56.22 59.76
CA TYR A 28 -53.93 56.54 59.07
C TYR A 28 -55.17 56.40 59.98
N SER A 29 -55.24 55.33 60.79
CA SER A 29 -56.33 55.13 61.77
C SER A 29 -56.39 56.24 62.83
N LEU A 30 -55.24 56.75 63.29
CA LEU A 30 -55.19 57.88 64.22
C LEU A 30 -55.71 59.19 63.59
N SER A 31 -55.43 59.41 62.30
CA SER A 31 -56.01 60.53 61.56
C SER A 31 -57.54 60.42 61.44
N LEU A 32 -58.06 59.21 61.18
CA LEU A 32 -59.52 58.98 61.17
C LEU A 32 -60.15 59.17 62.56
N ALA A 33 -59.45 58.78 63.62
CA ALA A 33 -59.90 58.95 65.00
C ALA A 33 -60.08 60.42 65.39
N PHE A 34 -59.21 61.30 64.88
CA PHE A 34 -59.35 62.75 65.07
C PHE A 34 -60.62 63.30 64.43
N LEU A 35 -60.99 62.80 63.26
CA LEU A 35 -62.17 63.25 62.52
C LEU A 35 -63.49 62.70 63.08
N HIS A 36 -63.51 61.44 63.54
CA HIS A 36 -64.73 60.74 63.96
C HIS A 36 -64.85 60.53 65.49
N SER A 37 -63.93 61.11 66.27
CA SER A 37 -63.85 60.94 67.73
C SER A 37 -63.72 59.47 68.20
N THR A 38 -63.01 58.64 67.45
CA THR A 38 -62.83 57.19 67.71
C THR A 38 -61.45 56.80 68.25
N PHE A 39 -60.81 57.68 69.03
CA PHE A 39 -59.45 57.46 69.57
C PHE A 39 -59.31 56.19 70.41
N THR A 40 -60.36 55.80 71.14
CA THR A 40 -60.37 54.55 71.91
C THR A 40 -60.23 53.32 71.00
N GLN A 41 -60.88 53.31 69.83
CA GLN A 41 -60.79 52.20 68.87
C GLN A 41 -59.40 52.14 68.22
N ALA A 42 -58.85 53.29 67.81
CA ALA A 42 -57.52 53.37 67.20
C ALA A 42 -56.41 52.88 68.15
N LEU A 43 -56.49 53.25 69.43
CA LEU A 43 -55.50 52.82 70.42
C LEU A 43 -55.71 51.36 70.84
N LEU A 44 -56.95 50.95 71.11
CA LEU A 44 -57.24 49.62 71.64
C LEU A 44 -57.12 48.52 70.58
N VAL A 45 -57.53 48.76 69.34
CA VAL A 45 -57.46 47.77 68.26
C VAL A 45 -56.23 47.99 67.39
N GLY A 46 -55.99 49.24 66.98
CA GLY A 46 -54.90 49.56 66.07
C GLY A 46 -53.51 49.40 66.70
N ALA A 47 -53.27 50.08 67.83
CA ALA A 47 -51.95 50.04 68.47
C ALA A 47 -51.62 48.65 69.04
N THR A 48 -52.62 47.91 69.53
CA THR A 48 -52.42 46.53 70.01
C THR A 48 -52.10 45.58 68.86
N THR A 49 -52.78 45.69 67.71
CA THR A 49 -52.49 44.89 66.51
C THR A 49 -51.06 45.14 66.03
N CYS A 50 -50.66 46.41 65.90
CA CYS A 50 -49.30 46.76 65.46
C CYS A 50 -48.23 46.32 66.47
N GLY A 51 -48.48 46.51 67.76
CA GLY A 51 -47.58 46.09 68.83
C GLY A 51 -47.40 44.57 68.87
N ALA A 52 -48.50 43.82 68.80
CA ALA A 52 -48.50 42.35 68.80
C ALA A 52 -47.77 41.79 67.56
N SER A 53 -48.05 42.30 66.37
CA SER A 53 -47.35 41.90 65.15
C SER A 53 -45.86 42.22 65.21
N THR A 54 -45.46 43.38 65.77
CA THR A 54 -44.04 43.75 65.92
C THR A 54 -43.32 42.86 66.94
N ALA A 55 -43.99 42.45 68.02
CA ALA A 55 -43.44 41.50 68.99
C ALA A 55 -43.25 40.11 68.36
N LEU A 56 -44.26 39.62 67.63
CA LEU A 56 -44.22 38.33 66.94
C LEU A 56 -43.14 38.28 65.84
N TYR A 57 -42.84 39.41 65.18
CA TYR A 57 -41.76 39.50 64.20
C TYR A 57 -40.41 39.02 64.74
N ARG A 58 -40.08 39.35 66.00
CA ARG A 58 -38.77 38.99 66.59
C ARG A 58 -38.57 37.48 66.67
N VAL A 59 -39.65 36.71 66.75
CA VAL A 59 -39.63 35.25 66.87
C VAL A 59 -39.90 34.57 65.53
N LEU A 60 -40.81 35.13 64.72
CA LEU A 60 -41.34 34.46 63.52
C LEU A 60 -40.77 34.98 62.19
N ALA A 61 -39.87 35.97 62.17
CA ALA A 61 -39.34 36.57 60.94
C ALA A 61 -38.77 35.54 59.93
N GLY A 62 -39.26 35.61 58.70
CA GLY A 62 -38.94 34.72 57.57
C GLY A 62 -39.85 33.50 57.47
N THR A 63 -40.66 33.22 58.49
CA THR A 63 -41.53 32.04 58.51
C THR A 63 -42.87 32.31 57.84
N ARG A 64 -43.49 31.23 57.32
CA ARG A 64 -44.83 31.28 56.75
C ARG A 64 -45.89 31.76 57.76
N ALA A 65 -45.69 31.47 59.05
CA ALA A 65 -46.56 31.91 60.13
C ALA A 65 -46.57 33.44 60.25
N MET A 66 -45.40 34.09 60.17
CA MET A 66 -45.33 35.57 60.22
C MET A 66 -46.09 36.22 59.08
N ARG A 67 -45.98 35.69 57.86
CA ARG A 67 -46.70 36.19 56.69
C ARG A 67 -48.21 36.16 56.90
N CYS A 68 -48.72 35.09 57.51
CA CYS A 68 -50.14 34.95 57.86
C CYS A 68 -50.54 35.92 58.98
N VAL A 69 -49.70 36.09 60.01
CA VAL A 69 -49.93 37.07 61.09
C VAL A 69 -50.06 38.49 60.53
N ILE A 70 -49.18 38.87 59.61
CA ILE A 70 -49.21 40.17 58.94
C ILE A 70 -50.48 40.31 58.08
N ALA A 71 -50.86 39.27 57.35
CA ALA A 71 -52.07 39.27 56.55
C ALA A 71 -53.33 39.50 57.41
N VAL A 72 -53.45 38.80 58.55
CA VAL A 72 -54.52 39.03 59.52
C VAL A 72 -54.48 40.47 60.05
N ALA A 73 -53.31 40.94 60.47
CA ALA A 73 -53.13 42.27 61.04
C ALA A 73 -53.55 43.38 60.07
N LEU A 74 -53.17 43.27 58.79
CA LEU A 74 -53.58 44.23 57.75
C LEU A 74 -55.10 44.23 57.55
N MET A 75 -55.75 43.07 57.56
CA MET A 75 -57.22 42.98 57.45
C MET A 75 -57.94 43.53 58.68
N VAL A 76 -57.39 43.32 59.88
CA VAL A 76 -57.90 43.94 61.11
C VAL A 76 -57.78 45.47 61.05
N MET A 77 -56.68 46.00 60.51
CA MET A 77 -56.51 47.44 60.32
C MET A 77 -57.50 48.00 59.28
N ALA A 78 -57.73 47.30 58.18
CA ALA A 78 -58.74 47.71 57.19
C ALA A 78 -60.15 47.69 57.78
N ALA A 79 -60.50 46.63 58.52
CA ALA A 79 -61.74 46.52 59.28
C ALA A 79 -61.93 47.69 60.26
N LEU A 80 -60.86 48.05 61.00
CA LEU A 80 -60.88 49.19 61.90
C LEU A 80 -61.16 50.51 61.16
N HIS A 81 -60.53 50.75 60.01
CA HIS A 81 -60.79 51.96 59.21
C HIS A 81 -62.24 52.04 58.76
N ILE A 82 -62.82 50.92 58.28
CA ILE A 82 -64.24 50.82 57.89
C ILE A 82 -65.15 51.13 59.09
N ASN A 83 -64.83 50.58 60.26
CA ASN A 83 -65.63 50.80 61.46
C ASN A 83 -65.56 52.27 61.95
N GLN A 84 -64.38 52.89 61.91
CA GLN A 84 -64.18 54.28 62.34
C GLN A 84 -64.94 55.28 61.46
N THR A 85 -65.16 54.94 60.19
CA THR A 85 -65.87 55.77 59.22
C THR A 85 -67.34 55.40 59.09
N GLN A 86 -67.87 54.63 60.03
CA GLN A 86 -69.27 54.22 60.07
C GLN A 86 -69.73 53.42 58.84
N GLY A 87 -68.84 52.64 58.23
CA GLY A 87 -69.19 51.73 57.13
C GLY A 87 -69.23 52.37 55.75
N VAL A 88 -68.55 53.50 55.54
CA VAL A 88 -68.43 54.16 54.24
C VAL A 88 -67.74 53.23 53.22
N ILE A 89 -68.36 53.08 52.04
CA ILE A 89 -67.97 52.09 51.03
C ILE A 89 -66.54 52.32 50.52
N GLU A 90 -66.09 53.57 50.38
CA GLU A 90 -64.77 53.91 49.87
C GLU A 90 -63.62 53.30 50.70
N PHE A 91 -63.83 53.10 52.00
CA PHE A 91 -62.82 52.49 52.87
C PHE A 91 -62.68 50.98 52.66
N HIS A 92 -63.64 50.33 51.99
CA HIS A 92 -63.55 48.93 51.59
C HIS A 92 -62.52 48.71 50.48
N PHE A 93 -62.23 49.73 49.65
CA PHE A 93 -61.16 49.65 48.65
C PHE A 93 -59.79 49.37 49.29
N GLY A 94 -59.59 49.73 50.56
CA GLY A 94 -58.37 49.42 51.31
C GLY A 94 -58.09 47.91 51.43
N ILE A 95 -59.13 47.07 51.43
CA ILE A 95 -59.00 45.61 51.50
C ILE A 95 -58.31 45.07 50.24
N PHE A 96 -58.77 45.49 49.07
CA PHE A 96 -58.24 45.09 47.76
C PHE A 96 -56.76 45.48 47.63
N VAL A 97 -56.42 46.72 47.98
CA VAL A 97 -55.04 47.21 47.96
C VAL A 97 -54.13 46.37 48.86
N LEU A 98 -54.57 46.08 50.09
CA LEU A 98 -53.77 45.32 51.05
C LEU A 98 -53.66 43.84 50.66
N LEU A 99 -54.70 43.24 50.06
CA LEU A 99 -54.63 41.91 49.47
C LEU A 99 -53.62 41.84 48.33
N ALA A 100 -53.64 42.80 47.40
CA ALA A 100 -52.71 42.84 46.28
C ALA A 100 -51.25 42.93 46.74
N VAL A 101 -50.96 43.72 47.77
CA VAL A 101 -49.61 43.87 48.34
C VAL A 101 -49.07 42.55 48.92
N LEU A 102 -49.93 41.65 49.43
CA LEU A 102 -49.48 40.35 49.95
C LEU A 102 -48.84 39.45 48.88
N THR A 103 -49.07 39.71 47.58
CA THR A 103 -48.39 38.97 46.48
C THR A 103 -46.87 39.11 46.51
N PHE A 104 -46.32 40.16 47.14
CA PHE A 104 -44.88 40.34 47.32
C PHE A 104 -44.22 39.19 48.10
N TYR A 105 -45.00 38.50 48.95
CA TYR A 105 -44.51 37.31 49.63
C TYR A 105 -44.25 36.13 48.70
N ARG A 106 -44.80 36.14 47.48
CA ARG A 106 -44.79 35.00 46.55
C ARG A 106 -45.32 33.72 47.21
N ASP A 107 -46.32 33.88 48.08
CA ASP A 107 -46.99 32.80 48.80
C ASP A 107 -48.50 33.04 48.73
N TRP A 108 -49.23 32.01 48.34
CA TRP A 108 -50.68 32.04 48.21
C TRP A 108 -51.40 32.06 49.57
N LEU A 109 -50.80 31.49 50.62
CA LEU A 109 -51.50 31.28 51.90
C LEU A 109 -51.86 32.58 52.64
N PRO A 110 -50.98 33.60 52.74
CA PRO A 110 -51.32 34.90 53.34
C PRO A 110 -52.55 35.56 52.69
N ILE A 111 -52.72 35.43 51.37
CA ILE A 111 -53.86 35.99 50.64
C ILE A 111 -55.16 35.31 51.08
N VAL A 112 -55.16 33.97 51.17
CA VAL A 112 -56.32 33.20 51.64
C VAL A 112 -56.67 33.55 53.10
N VAL A 113 -55.65 33.67 53.96
CA VAL A 113 -55.84 34.02 55.37
C VAL A 113 -56.43 35.43 55.52
N ALA A 114 -55.97 36.39 54.72
CA ALA A 114 -56.53 37.73 54.70
C ALA A 114 -58.00 37.73 54.23
N ALA A 115 -58.29 37.06 53.10
CA ALA A 115 -59.65 36.94 52.57
C ALA A 115 -60.62 36.30 53.58
N ALA A 116 -60.18 35.25 54.29
CA ALA A 116 -60.97 34.62 55.35
C ALA A 116 -61.21 35.57 56.55
N THR A 117 -60.17 36.31 56.97
CA THR A 117 -60.26 37.27 58.08
C THR A 117 -61.30 38.34 57.79
N ILE A 118 -61.26 38.91 56.58
CA ILE A 118 -62.16 39.99 56.21
C ILE A 118 -63.60 39.49 55.96
N ALA A 119 -63.77 38.26 55.47
CA ALA A 119 -65.08 37.62 55.35
C ALA A 119 -65.75 37.42 56.72
N VAL A 120 -64.99 36.94 57.72
CA VAL A 120 -65.47 36.80 59.10
C VAL A 120 -65.86 38.16 59.68
N HIS A 121 -65.05 39.20 59.45
CA HIS A 121 -65.38 40.56 59.85
C HIS A 121 -66.70 41.02 59.22
N HIS A 122 -66.87 40.91 57.90
CA HIS A 122 -68.04 41.47 57.22
C HIS A 122 -69.34 40.75 57.59
N LEU A 123 -69.31 39.43 57.69
CA LEU A 123 -70.49 38.65 58.12
C LEU A 123 -70.83 38.91 59.58
N GLY A 124 -69.82 38.92 60.46
CA GLY A 124 -70.00 39.10 61.90
C GLY A 124 -70.44 40.52 62.27
N PHE A 125 -69.78 41.54 61.74
CA PHE A 125 -70.12 42.94 62.03
C PHE A 125 -71.47 43.32 61.43
N HIS A 126 -71.84 42.81 60.25
CA HIS A 126 -73.19 43.04 59.70
C HIS A 126 -74.27 42.45 60.60
N TRP A 127 -74.08 41.23 61.07
CA TRP A 127 -75.03 40.58 61.98
C TRP A 127 -75.16 41.34 63.30
N LEU A 128 -74.04 41.77 63.90
CA LEU A 128 -74.04 42.57 65.14
C LEU A 128 -74.66 43.96 64.94
N GLN A 129 -74.34 44.63 63.83
CA GLN A 129 -74.89 45.94 63.48
C GLN A 129 -76.42 45.87 63.34
N HIS A 130 -76.96 44.82 62.71
CA HIS A 130 -78.40 44.60 62.57
C HIS A 130 -79.11 44.30 63.90
N GLN A 131 -78.39 43.82 64.93
CA GLN A 131 -78.90 43.64 66.29
C GLN A 131 -78.82 44.93 67.14
N GLY A 132 -78.31 46.03 66.58
CA GLY A 132 -78.21 47.33 67.26
C GLY A 132 -76.92 47.54 68.05
N TYR A 133 -75.90 46.69 67.88
CA TYR A 133 -74.58 46.94 68.47
C TYR A 133 -73.85 48.05 67.71
N PRO A 134 -73.02 48.89 68.39
CA PRO A 134 -72.31 50.01 67.79
C PRO A 134 -71.04 49.57 67.03
N VAL A 135 -71.20 48.63 66.10
CA VAL A 135 -70.17 48.20 65.14
C VAL A 135 -70.67 48.46 63.73
N PHE A 136 -69.78 48.90 62.85
CA PHE A 136 -70.13 49.37 61.53
C PHE A 136 -69.33 48.63 60.47
N VAL A 137 -70.05 47.99 59.56
CA VAL A 137 -69.48 47.46 58.30
C VAL A 137 -70.04 48.21 57.10
N MET A 138 -71.31 48.61 57.10
CA MET A 138 -71.95 49.31 55.99
C MET A 138 -72.81 50.47 56.52
N ASP A 139 -72.98 51.51 55.70
CA ASP A 139 -73.91 52.60 55.99
C ASP A 139 -75.39 52.15 55.93
N SER A 140 -76.32 53.06 56.20
CA SER A 140 -77.77 52.78 56.30
C SER A 140 -78.44 52.23 55.03
N HIS A 141 -77.74 52.10 53.90
CA HIS A 141 -78.25 51.54 52.64
C HIS A 141 -77.70 50.15 52.32
N GLY A 142 -76.80 49.60 53.15
CA GLY A 142 -76.24 48.27 52.97
C GLY A 142 -77.13 47.16 53.52
N GLY A 143 -77.50 46.18 52.68
CA GLY A 143 -78.13 44.93 53.10
C GLY A 143 -77.27 43.70 52.78
N TRP A 144 -77.79 42.51 53.09
CA TRP A 144 -77.14 41.23 52.81
C TRP A 144 -76.66 41.06 51.35
N SER A 145 -77.36 41.66 50.38
CA SER A 145 -76.99 41.63 48.96
C SER A 145 -75.63 42.28 48.68
N MET A 146 -75.29 43.39 49.36
CA MET A 146 -74.02 44.08 49.15
C MET A 146 -72.84 43.31 49.76
N ILE A 147 -73.06 42.58 50.85
CA ILE A 147 -72.02 41.70 51.45
C ILE A 147 -71.71 40.53 50.53
N PHE A 148 -72.73 39.91 49.94
CA PHE A 148 -72.51 38.85 48.95
C PHE A 148 -71.78 39.38 47.70
N LEU A 149 -72.05 40.62 47.28
CA LEU A 149 -71.32 41.26 46.18
C LEU A 149 -69.84 41.52 46.55
N HIS A 150 -69.55 42.03 47.75
CA HIS A 150 -68.17 42.19 48.22
C HIS A 150 -67.45 40.86 48.35
N ALA A 151 -68.11 39.84 48.90
CA ALA A 151 -67.56 38.49 48.99
C ALA A 151 -67.22 37.93 47.61
N PHE A 152 -68.07 38.14 46.61
CA PHE A 152 -67.79 37.74 45.23
C PHE A 152 -66.52 38.39 44.68
N TYR A 153 -66.37 39.72 44.83
CA TYR A 153 -65.18 40.43 44.34
C TYR A 153 -63.89 40.02 45.07
N VAL A 154 -63.95 39.81 46.39
CA VAL A 154 -62.78 39.33 47.18
C VAL A 154 -62.37 37.92 46.76
N VAL A 155 -63.33 37.03 46.44
CA VAL A 155 -63.02 35.68 45.93
C VAL A 155 -62.35 35.77 44.55
N VAL A 156 -62.90 36.55 43.62
CA VAL A 156 -62.33 36.73 42.28
C VAL A 156 -60.92 37.31 42.35
N GLU A 157 -60.72 38.37 43.14
CA GLU A 157 -59.40 38.98 43.34
C GLU A 157 -58.41 37.97 43.96
N SER A 158 -58.82 37.25 45.01
CA SER A 158 -57.95 36.28 45.69
C SER A 158 -57.46 35.19 44.72
N VAL A 159 -58.33 34.70 43.81
CA VAL A 159 -57.94 33.71 42.79
C VAL A 159 -56.84 34.26 41.87
N ILE A 160 -56.98 35.49 41.38
CA ILE A 160 -55.99 36.13 40.50
C ILE A 160 -54.67 36.36 41.25
N LEU A 161 -54.72 36.86 42.47
CA LEU A 161 -53.51 37.13 43.26
C LEU A 161 -52.77 35.84 43.65
N ILE A 162 -53.50 34.76 43.93
CA ILE A 162 -52.90 33.43 44.17
C ILE A 162 -52.18 32.92 42.91
N TYR A 163 -52.79 33.09 41.73
CA TYR A 163 -52.16 32.73 40.46
C TYR A 163 -50.84 33.50 40.24
N LEU A 164 -50.87 34.83 40.39
CA LEU A 164 -49.68 35.68 40.25
C LEU A 164 -48.59 35.36 41.28
N ALA A 165 -48.96 35.07 42.53
CA ALA A 165 -48.00 34.70 43.57
C ALA A 165 -47.27 33.40 43.26
N ASN A 166 -47.98 32.39 42.72
CA ASN A 166 -47.38 31.12 42.31
C ASN A 166 -46.49 31.27 41.07
N GLN A 167 -46.92 32.04 40.06
CA GLN A 167 -46.11 32.31 38.87
C GLN A 167 -44.80 33.02 39.23
N SER A 168 -44.86 34.05 40.09
CA SER A 168 -43.67 34.77 40.54
C SER A 168 -42.68 33.90 41.32
N LEU A 169 -43.16 32.83 41.99
CA LEU A 169 -42.29 31.85 42.64
C LEU A 169 -41.59 30.94 41.62
N ALA A 170 -42.30 30.49 40.58
CA ALA A 170 -41.75 29.63 39.53
C ALA A 170 -40.62 30.33 38.75
N ASP A 171 -40.85 31.55 38.27
CA ASP A 171 -39.84 32.33 37.53
C ASP A 171 -38.56 32.57 38.36
N ALA A 172 -38.72 32.75 39.68
CA ALA A 172 -37.58 32.94 40.58
C ALA A 172 -36.75 31.66 40.76
N THR A 173 -37.37 30.49 40.68
CA THR A 173 -36.66 29.20 40.80
C THR A 173 -35.90 28.82 39.54
N GLU A 174 -36.46 29.04 38.36
CA GLU A 174 -35.83 28.71 37.08
C GLU A 174 -34.54 29.51 36.83
N ASN A 175 -34.59 30.83 37.10
CA ASN A 175 -33.43 31.71 36.95
C ASN A 175 -32.24 31.33 37.85
N GLN A 176 -32.50 30.80 39.05
CA GLN A 176 -31.44 30.34 39.94
C GLN A 176 -30.82 29.01 39.45
N GLU A 177 -31.61 28.11 38.87
CA GLU A 177 -31.13 26.81 38.41
C GLU A 177 -30.18 26.92 37.20
N VAL A 178 -30.47 27.83 36.26
CA VAL A 178 -29.58 28.10 35.12
C VAL A 178 -28.21 28.61 35.58
N LEU A 179 -28.19 29.52 36.55
CA LEU A 179 -26.96 30.08 37.08
C LEU A 179 -26.10 29.01 37.78
N ASP A 180 -26.73 28.13 38.58
CA ASP A 180 -26.03 27.02 39.25
C ASP A 180 -25.40 26.04 38.23
N LYS A 181 -26.11 25.71 37.14
CA LYS A 181 -25.59 24.82 36.08
C LYS A 181 -24.39 25.41 35.33
N VAL A 182 -24.45 26.70 35.01
CA VAL A 182 -23.34 27.41 34.36
C VAL A 182 -22.11 27.46 35.29
N LEU A 183 -22.32 27.73 36.58
CA LEU A 183 -21.25 27.76 37.56
C LEU A 183 -20.61 26.38 37.79
N ALA A 184 -21.41 25.30 37.79
CA ALA A 184 -20.91 23.94 37.93
C ALA A 184 -20.05 23.50 36.72
N ALA A 185 -20.45 23.85 35.50
CA ALA A 185 -19.67 23.59 34.29
C ALA A 185 -18.32 24.34 34.30
N ALA A 186 -18.33 25.61 34.73
CA ALA A 186 -17.11 26.40 34.89
C ALA A 186 -16.17 25.82 35.97
N ALA A 187 -16.71 25.34 37.10
CA ALA A 187 -15.92 24.75 38.17
C ALA A 187 -15.26 23.42 37.77
N GLN A 188 -15.97 22.54 37.04
CA GLN A 188 -15.41 21.28 36.54
C GLN A 188 -14.23 21.48 35.59
N LEU A 189 -14.24 22.54 34.78
CA LEU A 189 -13.14 22.89 33.88
C LEU A 189 -11.99 23.63 34.58
N SER A 190 -12.23 24.22 35.77
CA SER A 190 -11.19 24.93 36.55
C SER A 190 -10.35 24.02 37.47
N ASN A 191 -10.74 22.76 37.66
CA ASN A 191 -10.03 21.82 38.53
C ASN A 191 -8.60 21.46 38.05
N ASP A 192 -8.20 21.83 36.84
CA ASP A 192 -6.80 21.75 36.38
C ASP A 192 -5.97 23.00 36.72
N ALA A 193 -6.61 24.13 37.03
CA ALA A 193 -5.93 25.40 37.32
C ALA A 193 -5.85 25.73 38.83
N ASP A 194 -6.72 25.16 39.68
CA ASP A 194 -6.89 25.61 41.07
C ASP A 194 -6.21 24.74 42.14
N ARG A 195 -5.14 24.01 41.78
CA ARG A 195 -4.15 23.52 42.78
C ARG A 195 -3.30 24.65 43.36
N GLN A 196 -3.52 25.90 42.96
CA GLN A 196 -2.64 27.02 43.27
C GLN A 196 -3.36 28.33 43.61
N ARG A 197 -4.44 28.33 44.41
CA ARG A 197 -4.78 29.52 45.22
C ARG A 197 -5.78 29.25 46.35
N SER A 198 -5.24 29.07 47.55
CA SER A 198 -5.98 29.26 48.79
C SER A 198 -6.01 30.75 49.12
N ASP A 199 -7.06 31.47 48.74
CA ASP A 199 -7.44 32.69 49.44
C ASP A 199 -8.92 33.01 49.18
N GLY A 200 -9.66 33.24 50.27
CA GLY A 200 -11.11 33.34 50.33
C GLY A 200 -11.71 34.61 49.70
N VAL A 201 -11.40 34.89 48.44
CA VAL A 201 -12.02 35.96 47.66
C VAL A 201 -13.17 35.37 46.85
N LYS A 202 -14.40 35.88 47.07
CA LYS A 202 -15.55 35.60 46.21
C LYS A 202 -15.29 36.21 44.82
N VAL A 203 -14.68 35.43 43.93
CA VAL A 203 -14.55 35.76 42.50
C VAL A 203 -15.95 36.08 41.96
N SER A 204 -16.08 37.21 41.25
CA SER A 204 -17.34 37.66 40.68
C SER A 204 -17.80 36.69 39.59
N SER A 205 -19.12 36.50 39.41
CA SER A 205 -19.63 35.67 38.31
C SER A 205 -19.19 36.18 36.93
N SER A 206 -18.86 37.48 36.80
CA SER A 206 -18.28 38.05 35.57
C SER A 206 -16.89 37.50 35.27
N GLU A 207 -15.99 37.45 36.25
CA GLU A 207 -14.60 37.00 36.05
C GLU A 207 -14.54 35.51 35.66
N ARG A 208 -15.44 34.68 36.20
CA ARG A 208 -15.58 33.28 35.80
C ARG A 208 -16.11 33.12 34.37
N PHE A 209 -17.02 34.00 33.94
CA PHE A 209 -17.55 33.99 32.59
C PHE A 209 -16.51 34.47 31.57
N ASP A 210 -15.73 35.50 31.91
CA ASP A 210 -14.62 35.98 31.09
C ASP A 210 -13.55 34.89 30.91
N HIS A 211 -13.23 34.14 31.97
CA HIS A 211 -12.32 33.00 31.89
C HIS A 211 -12.86 31.88 30.99
N PHE A 212 -14.15 31.56 31.06
CA PHE A 212 -14.79 30.60 30.16
C PHE A 212 -14.70 31.07 28.70
N LEU A 213 -15.04 32.34 28.41
CA LEU A 213 -14.91 32.90 27.07
C LEU A 213 -13.48 32.80 26.55
N GLN A 214 -12.48 33.11 27.38
CA GLN A 214 -11.07 33.00 27.01
C GLN A 214 -10.67 31.57 26.65
N GLN A 215 -11.17 30.57 27.39
CA GLN A 215 -10.92 29.15 27.08
C GLN A 215 -11.58 28.70 25.78
N VAL A 216 -12.83 29.13 25.51
CA VAL A 216 -13.51 28.81 24.24
C VAL A 216 -12.79 29.46 23.07
N THR A 217 -12.35 30.72 23.21
CA THR A 217 -11.53 31.41 22.19
C THR A 217 -10.23 30.64 21.91
N GLN A 218 -9.52 30.16 22.93
CA GLN A 218 -8.31 29.36 22.74
C GLN A 218 -8.58 28.03 22.03
N LEU A 219 -9.69 27.36 22.33
CA LEU A 219 -10.09 26.12 21.63
C LEU A 219 -10.40 26.39 20.16
N VAL A 220 -11.12 27.47 19.87
CA VAL A 220 -11.44 27.87 18.49
C VAL A 220 -10.17 28.24 17.71
N ASP A 221 -9.24 28.97 18.32
CA ASP A 221 -7.93 29.26 17.72
C ASP A 221 -7.11 28.00 17.45
N GLY A 222 -7.16 27.02 18.34
CA GLY A 222 -6.58 25.69 18.14
C GLY A 222 -7.17 24.99 16.91
N VAL A 223 -8.50 24.93 16.82
CA VAL A 223 -9.21 24.35 15.67
C VAL A 223 -8.83 25.05 14.37
N VAL A 224 -8.81 26.39 14.32
CA VAL A 224 -8.43 27.16 13.12
C VAL A 224 -6.99 26.85 12.68
N ARG A 225 -6.09 26.64 13.63
CA ARG A 225 -4.70 26.28 13.34
C ARG A 225 -4.59 24.86 12.75
N ASP A 226 -5.22 23.88 13.39
CA ASP A 226 -5.22 22.49 12.93
C ASP A 226 -5.89 22.35 11.56
N THR A 227 -6.87 23.20 11.30
CA THR A 227 -7.55 23.33 10.02
C THR A 227 -6.63 23.79 8.89
N ARG A 228 -5.72 24.75 9.13
CA ARG A 228 -4.70 25.13 8.14
C ARG A 228 -3.73 23.98 7.86
N ASN A 229 -3.28 23.30 8.91
CA ASN A 229 -2.43 22.12 8.76
C ASN A 229 -3.10 21.01 7.93
N LEU A 230 -4.43 20.84 8.04
CA LEU A 230 -5.21 19.93 7.20
C LEU A 230 -5.21 20.31 5.72
N SER A 231 -5.27 21.62 5.42
CA SER A 231 -5.17 22.11 4.04
C SER A 231 -3.79 21.84 3.45
N ASP A 232 -2.73 22.15 4.20
CA ASP A 232 -1.33 21.92 3.78
C ASP A 232 -1.07 20.42 3.56
N LEU A 233 -1.53 19.57 4.50
CA LEU A 233 -1.47 18.11 4.35
C LEU A 233 -2.23 17.64 3.10
N GLY A 234 -3.39 18.24 2.80
CA GLY A 234 -4.12 17.97 1.56
C GLY A 234 -3.26 18.24 0.33
N GLN A 235 -2.58 19.39 0.28
CA GLN A 235 -1.71 19.76 -0.83
C GLN A 235 -0.50 18.81 -0.96
N ASP A 236 0.14 18.45 0.15
CA ASP A 236 1.24 17.48 0.18
C ASP A 236 0.81 16.11 -0.35
N LEU A 237 -0.36 15.61 0.09
CA LEU A 237 -0.92 14.36 -0.41
C LEU A 237 -1.24 14.41 -1.91
N SER A 238 -1.68 15.56 -2.44
CA SER A 238 -1.88 15.74 -3.88
C SER A 238 -0.57 15.62 -4.65
N GLN A 239 0.50 16.23 -4.14
CA GLN A 239 1.82 16.22 -4.78
C GLN A 239 2.45 14.81 -4.74
N VAL A 240 2.32 14.12 -3.61
CA VAL A 240 2.72 12.72 -3.49
C VAL A 240 1.92 11.84 -4.45
N GLY A 241 0.60 12.06 -4.56
CA GLY A 241 -0.26 11.37 -5.51
C GLY A 241 0.21 11.51 -6.96
N GLN A 242 0.51 12.73 -7.42
CA GLN A 242 1.03 12.98 -8.78
C GLN A 242 2.37 12.30 -9.04
N THR A 243 3.26 12.30 -8.04
CA THR A 243 4.57 11.65 -8.14
C THR A 243 4.40 10.13 -8.28
N LEU A 244 3.53 9.54 -7.46
CA LEU A 244 3.19 8.13 -7.55
C LEU A 244 2.50 7.78 -8.88
N GLU A 245 1.66 8.67 -9.44
CA GLU A 245 0.98 8.45 -10.73
C GLU A 245 1.99 8.32 -11.87
N THR A 246 2.94 9.23 -11.87
CA THR A 246 4.03 9.25 -12.85
C THR A 246 4.91 8.01 -12.70
N GLY A 247 5.25 7.63 -11.47
CA GLY A 247 6.00 6.41 -11.17
C GLY A 247 5.27 5.14 -11.63
N ALA A 248 3.96 5.03 -11.36
CA ALA A 248 3.15 3.89 -11.79
C ALA A 248 3.08 3.77 -13.32
N ARG A 249 2.90 4.90 -14.04
CA ARG A 249 2.94 4.90 -15.51
C ARG A 249 4.30 4.48 -16.05
N HIS A 250 5.39 5.03 -15.50
CA HIS A 250 6.74 4.65 -15.90
C HIS A 250 6.99 3.15 -15.69
N GLN A 251 6.53 2.60 -14.57
CA GLN A 251 6.65 1.18 -14.28
C GLN A 251 5.85 0.32 -15.27
N LEU A 252 4.65 0.75 -15.70
CA LEU A 252 3.89 0.06 -16.74
C LEU A 252 4.62 0.05 -18.09
N ASP A 253 5.21 1.18 -18.48
CA ASP A 253 5.99 1.28 -19.72
C ASP A 253 7.25 0.39 -19.68
N GLU A 254 7.97 0.37 -18.55
CA GLU A 254 9.11 -0.53 -18.37
C GLU A 254 8.69 -2.01 -18.44
N VAL A 255 7.58 -2.38 -17.80
CA VAL A 255 7.06 -3.75 -17.87
C VAL A 255 6.69 -4.13 -19.30
N ALA A 256 6.06 -3.23 -20.07
CA ALA A 256 5.74 -3.48 -21.47
C ALA A 256 7.01 -3.70 -22.32
N GLN A 257 8.04 -2.88 -22.13
CA GLN A 257 9.33 -3.05 -22.81
C GLN A 257 10.01 -4.37 -22.42
N MET A 258 10.06 -4.71 -21.13
CA MET A 258 10.63 -5.96 -20.66
C MET A 258 9.85 -7.17 -21.19
N SER A 259 8.51 -7.10 -21.26
CA SER A 259 7.69 -8.16 -21.84
C SER A 259 7.99 -8.37 -23.32
N GLY A 260 8.19 -7.28 -24.08
CA GLY A 260 8.64 -7.36 -25.48
C GLY A 260 10.01 -8.02 -25.61
N ALA A 261 10.97 -7.62 -24.79
CA ALA A 261 12.31 -8.21 -24.77
C ALA A 261 12.30 -9.71 -24.42
N ILE A 262 11.47 -10.14 -23.47
CA ILE A 262 11.30 -11.55 -23.13
C ILE A 262 10.68 -12.34 -24.28
N SER A 263 9.68 -11.78 -24.96
CA SER A 263 9.09 -12.41 -26.14
C SER A 263 10.17 -12.67 -27.21
N HIS A 264 11.02 -11.67 -27.49
CA HIS A 264 12.16 -11.83 -28.38
C HIS A 264 13.16 -12.88 -27.90
N LEU A 265 13.44 -12.96 -26.59
CA LEU A 265 14.28 -14.01 -26.03
C LEU A 265 13.70 -15.40 -26.25
N VAL A 266 12.39 -15.59 -26.05
CA VAL A 266 11.73 -16.88 -26.30
C VAL A 266 11.86 -17.28 -27.77
N THR A 267 11.58 -16.37 -28.71
CA THR A 267 11.79 -16.65 -30.15
C THR A 267 13.25 -16.98 -30.47
N ALA A 268 14.21 -16.28 -29.84
CA ALA A 268 15.63 -16.57 -30.04
C ALA A 268 16.00 -17.97 -29.54
N MET A 269 15.43 -18.41 -28.41
CA MET A 269 15.65 -19.77 -27.89
C MET A 269 15.06 -20.84 -28.82
N GLU A 270 13.89 -20.61 -29.41
CA GLU A 270 13.31 -21.52 -30.41
C GLU A 270 14.21 -21.64 -31.65
N ASN A 271 14.78 -20.53 -32.12
CA ASN A 271 15.73 -20.54 -33.23
C ASN A 271 17.02 -21.30 -32.87
N ILE A 272 17.55 -21.12 -31.65
CA ILE A 272 18.73 -21.87 -31.18
C ILE A 272 18.42 -23.37 -31.15
N ALA A 273 17.26 -23.77 -30.63
CA ALA A 273 16.86 -25.18 -30.64
C ALA A 273 16.79 -25.75 -32.07
N GLY A 274 16.25 -24.99 -33.02
CA GLY A 274 16.26 -25.36 -34.45
C GLY A 274 17.68 -25.48 -35.03
N HIS A 275 18.60 -24.59 -34.67
CA HIS A 275 20.00 -24.66 -35.08
C HIS A 275 20.73 -25.85 -34.49
N VAL A 276 20.42 -26.25 -33.25
CA VAL A 276 20.98 -27.46 -32.64
C VAL A 276 20.55 -28.70 -33.41
N ASP A 277 19.27 -28.82 -33.76
CA ASP A 277 18.77 -29.96 -34.56
C ASP A 277 19.46 -30.03 -35.93
N GLN A 278 19.59 -28.89 -36.62
CA GLN A 278 20.33 -28.82 -37.89
C GLN A 278 21.80 -29.21 -37.74
N THR A 279 22.45 -28.80 -36.65
CA THR A 279 23.85 -29.16 -36.38
C THR A 279 23.99 -30.65 -36.12
N LEU A 280 23.10 -31.26 -35.35
CA LEU A 280 23.07 -32.70 -35.10
C LEU A 280 22.88 -33.50 -36.39
N GLN A 281 21.98 -33.07 -37.28
CA GLN A 281 21.80 -33.70 -38.60
C GLN A 281 23.08 -33.63 -39.44
N ARG A 282 23.73 -32.45 -39.50
CA ARG A 282 24.99 -32.26 -40.25
C ARG A 282 26.15 -33.05 -39.66
N ALA A 283 26.26 -33.11 -38.33
CA ALA A 283 27.26 -33.92 -37.64
C ALA A 283 27.04 -35.41 -37.92
N GLY A 284 25.80 -35.88 -37.92
CA GLY A 284 25.43 -37.24 -38.33
C GLY A 284 25.85 -37.56 -39.77
N GLN A 285 25.56 -36.66 -40.71
CA GLN A 285 26.00 -36.79 -42.11
C GLN A 285 27.52 -36.81 -42.24
N ALA A 286 28.22 -35.94 -41.52
CA ALA A 286 29.68 -35.92 -41.50
C ALA A 286 30.26 -37.24 -40.98
N ASN A 287 29.68 -37.80 -39.92
CA ASN A 287 30.09 -39.10 -39.38
C ASN A 287 29.91 -40.23 -40.40
N GLU A 288 28.81 -40.24 -41.16
CA GLU A 288 28.58 -41.21 -42.23
C GLU A 288 29.64 -41.07 -43.35
N GLN A 289 29.94 -39.84 -43.78
CA GLN A 289 30.95 -39.57 -44.81
C GLN A 289 32.35 -40.01 -44.35
N VAL A 290 32.72 -39.75 -43.10
CA VAL A 290 34.01 -40.16 -42.53
C VAL A 290 34.11 -41.68 -42.45
N ASN A 291 33.04 -42.37 -42.02
CA ASN A 291 33.01 -43.83 -41.99
C ASN A 291 33.16 -44.43 -43.40
N ARG A 292 32.49 -43.86 -44.41
CA ARG A 292 32.68 -44.25 -45.81
C ARG A 292 34.12 -44.02 -46.28
N GLY A 293 34.70 -42.86 -45.96
CA GLY A 293 36.08 -42.54 -46.26
C GLY A 293 37.07 -43.52 -45.62
N ARG A 294 36.82 -43.94 -44.38
CA ARG A 294 37.65 -44.93 -43.68
C ARG A 294 37.61 -46.28 -44.39
N THR A 295 36.43 -46.75 -44.76
CA THR A 295 36.27 -48.00 -45.55
C THR A 295 37.04 -47.92 -46.87
N THR A 296 36.96 -46.80 -47.58
CA THR A 296 37.72 -46.61 -48.83
C THR A 296 39.23 -46.62 -48.59
N VAL A 297 39.73 -45.96 -47.54
CA VAL A 297 41.17 -45.99 -47.19
C VAL A 297 41.63 -47.39 -46.81
N ASP A 298 40.82 -48.14 -46.06
CA ASP A 298 41.11 -49.53 -45.72
C ASP A 298 41.18 -50.43 -46.96
N GLN A 299 40.24 -50.28 -47.91
CA GLN A 299 40.26 -50.99 -49.20
C GLN A 299 41.50 -50.62 -50.02
N THR A 300 41.83 -49.33 -50.13
CA THR A 300 43.04 -48.88 -50.83
C THR A 300 44.30 -49.46 -50.19
N ARG A 301 44.35 -49.57 -48.85
CA ARG A 301 45.49 -50.23 -48.17
C ARG A 301 45.61 -51.70 -48.56
N GLU A 302 44.51 -52.44 -48.65
CA GLU A 302 44.51 -53.84 -49.08
C GLU A 302 45.04 -53.99 -50.52
N GLU A 303 44.57 -53.15 -51.45
CA GLU A 303 45.05 -53.13 -52.84
C GLU A 303 46.55 -52.81 -52.94
N ILE A 304 47.05 -51.87 -52.13
CA ILE A 304 48.47 -51.52 -52.07
C ILE A 304 49.32 -52.70 -51.56
N VAL A 305 48.83 -53.44 -50.56
CA VAL A 305 49.51 -54.63 -50.04
C VAL A 305 49.58 -55.73 -51.09
N GLU A 306 48.50 -55.95 -51.85
CA GLU A 306 48.51 -56.88 -52.98
C GLU A 306 49.51 -56.45 -54.05
N LEU A 307 49.53 -55.15 -54.41
CA LEU A 307 50.49 -54.58 -55.35
C LEU A 307 51.93 -54.77 -54.89
N ALA A 308 52.22 -54.61 -53.59
CA ALA A 308 53.52 -54.88 -53.00
C ALA A 308 53.98 -56.33 -53.26
N GLY A 309 53.06 -57.29 -53.06
CA GLY A 309 53.30 -58.70 -53.35
C GLY A 309 53.61 -58.97 -54.82
N ARG A 310 52.86 -58.35 -55.73
CA ARG A 310 53.08 -58.48 -57.19
C ARG A 310 54.40 -57.88 -57.65
N ILE A 311 54.82 -56.75 -57.08
CA ILE A 311 56.12 -56.14 -57.37
C ILE A 311 57.26 -57.05 -56.90
N ASN A 312 57.14 -57.63 -55.70
CA ASN A 312 58.15 -58.57 -55.19
C ASN A 312 58.32 -59.80 -56.09
N LEU A 313 57.22 -60.42 -56.53
CA LEU A 313 57.26 -61.55 -57.47
C LEU A 313 57.87 -61.16 -58.83
N THR A 314 57.56 -59.95 -59.31
CA THR A 314 58.12 -59.45 -60.56
C THR A 314 59.62 -59.21 -60.43
N ASN A 315 60.08 -58.66 -59.30
CA ASN A 315 61.48 -58.46 -59.01
C ASN A 315 62.27 -59.78 -58.96
N GLU A 316 61.71 -60.83 -58.33
CA GLU A 316 62.30 -62.18 -58.34
C GLU A 316 62.43 -62.73 -59.77
N THR A 317 61.41 -62.55 -60.60
CA THR A 317 61.43 -63.00 -62.01
C THR A 317 62.51 -62.28 -62.82
N VAL A 318 62.65 -60.96 -62.63
CA VAL A 318 63.69 -60.15 -63.27
C VAL A 318 65.09 -60.57 -62.83
N GLN A 319 65.27 -60.89 -61.55
CA GLN A 319 66.55 -61.37 -61.02
C GLN A 319 66.93 -62.74 -61.62
N ILE A 320 65.97 -63.67 -61.71
CA ILE A 320 66.18 -64.97 -62.37
C ILE A 320 66.57 -64.77 -63.84
N LEU A 321 65.92 -63.86 -64.57
CA LEU A 321 66.27 -63.56 -65.95
C LEU A 321 67.69 -62.97 -66.09
N ALA A 322 68.09 -62.11 -65.16
CA ALA A 322 69.44 -61.56 -65.12
C ALA A 322 70.50 -62.66 -64.91
N ASP A 323 70.25 -63.59 -63.99
CA ASP A 323 71.13 -64.72 -63.69
C ASP A 323 71.23 -65.69 -64.89
N GLN A 324 70.10 -66.00 -65.53
CA GLN A 324 70.05 -66.82 -66.75
C GLN A 324 70.83 -66.16 -67.90
N ALA A 325 70.66 -64.85 -68.11
CA ALA A 325 71.40 -64.11 -69.13
C ALA A 325 72.92 -64.10 -68.85
N GLN A 326 73.32 -64.09 -67.58
CA GLN A 326 74.72 -64.22 -67.18
C GLN A 326 75.27 -65.62 -67.50
N GLN A 327 74.51 -66.68 -67.20
CA GLN A 327 74.89 -68.06 -67.52
C GLN A 327 75.04 -68.28 -69.04
N ILE A 328 74.11 -67.75 -69.85
CA ILE A 328 74.21 -67.83 -71.31
C ILE A 328 75.46 -67.12 -71.81
N GLY A 329 75.79 -65.96 -71.25
CA GLY A 329 77.03 -65.24 -71.56
C GLY A 329 78.28 -66.11 -71.37
N GLN A 330 78.37 -66.80 -70.22
CA GLN A 330 79.48 -67.72 -69.93
C GLN A 330 79.57 -68.89 -70.93
N VAL A 331 78.42 -69.44 -71.34
CA VAL A 331 78.37 -70.51 -72.36
C VAL A 331 78.86 -70.01 -73.71
N LEU A 332 78.48 -68.79 -74.11
CA LEU A 332 78.93 -68.20 -75.36
C LEU A 332 80.43 -67.94 -75.39
N ASP A 333 81.02 -67.52 -74.26
CA ASP A 333 82.48 -67.36 -74.13
C ASP A 333 83.21 -68.69 -74.40
N VAL A 334 82.69 -69.81 -73.87
CA VAL A 334 83.22 -71.15 -74.14
C VAL A 334 83.07 -71.53 -75.61
N ILE A 335 81.90 -71.31 -76.22
CA ILE A 335 81.68 -71.64 -77.63
C ILE A 335 82.59 -70.82 -78.54
N ASN A 336 82.76 -69.52 -78.27
CA ASN A 336 83.65 -68.67 -79.04
C ASN A 336 85.11 -69.14 -78.91
N GLY A 337 85.53 -69.54 -77.70
CA GLY A 337 86.84 -70.18 -77.48
C GLY A 337 87.03 -71.48 -78.28
N ILE A 338 86.00 -72.34 -78.35
CA ILE A 338 86.02 -73.56 -79.17
C ILE A 338 86.11 -73.21 -80.67
N ALA A 339 85.37 -72.20 -81.13
CA ALA A 339 85.39 -71.76 -82.52
C ALA A 339 86.77 -71.23 -82.92
N GLU A 340 87.42 -70.43 -82.06
CA GLU A 340 88.77 -69.92 -82.28
C GLU A 340 89.81 -71.05 -82.29
N GLN A 341 89.73 -72.00 -81.36
CA GLN A 341 90.57 -73.20 -81.37
C GLN A 341 90.37 -74.04 -82.63
N THR A 342 89.12 -74.20 -83.08
CA THR A 342 88.78 -74.95 -84.31
C THR A 342 89.34 -74.25 -85.54
N ASN A 343 89.27 -72.92 -85.60
CA ASN A 343 89.86 -72.12 -86.67
C ASN A 343 91.38 -72.29 -86.74
N LEU A 344 92.06 -72.30 -85.59
CA LEU A 344 93.51 -72.55 -85.50
C LEU A 344 93.88 -73.98 -85.92
N LEU A 345 93.11 -74.98 -85.49
CA LEU A 345 93.30 -76.38 -85.90
C LEU A 345 93.09 -76.57 -87.41
N ALA A 346 92.04 -75.96 -87.97
CA ALA A 346 91.75 -76.00 -89.39
C ALA A 346 92.82 -75.30 -90.23
N LEU A 347 93.35 -74.16 -89.75
CA LEU A 347 94.47 -73.48 -90.37
C LEU A 347 95.73 -74.37 -90.41
N ASN A 348 96.07 -75.02 -89.29
CA ASN A 348 97.19 -75.95 -89.23
C ASN A 348 97.00 -77.14 -90.18
N ALA A 349 95.78 -77.68 -90.27
CA ALA A 349 95.44 -78.76 -91.19
C ALA A 349 95.53 -78.32 -92.66
N ALA A 350 95.08 -77.10 -93.00
CA ALA A 350 95.19 -76.54 -94.35
C ALA A 350 96.66 -76.34 -94.77
N ILE A 351 97.51 -75.88 -93.84
CA ILE A 351 98.96 -75.75 -94.05
C ILE A 351 99.59 -77.13 -94.33
N GLU A 352 99.27 -78.15 -93.53
CA GLU A 352 99.83 -79.49 -93.71
C GLU A 352 99.30 -80.17 -94.99
N ALA A 353 98.03 -79.94 -95.35
CA ALA A 353 97.45 -80.40 -96.60
C ALA A 353 98.11 -79.76 -97.83
N ALA A 354 98.44 -78.46 -97.78
CA ALA A 354 99.22 -77.79 -98.82
C ALA A 354 100.64 -78.36 -98.93
N ARG A 355 101.24 -78.75 -97.79
CA ARG A 355 102.57 -79.37 -97.73
C ARG A 355 102.63 -80.75 -98.37
N ALA A 356 101.53 -81.51 -98.35
CA ALA A 356 101.41 -82.84 -98.96
C ALA A 356 101.19 -82.82 -100.49
N GLY A 357 101.06 -81.64 -101.11
CA GLY A 357 100.91 -81.49 -102.57
C GLY A 357 99.61 -82.10 -103.11
N GLU A 358 99.67 -82.79 -104.25
CA GLU A 358 98.46 -83.37 -104.91
C GLU A 358 97.74 -84.42 -104.04
N GLN A 359 98.46 -85.14 -103.15
CA GLN A 359 97.86 -86.12 -102.23
C GLN A 359 97.03 -85.45 -101.12
N GLY A 360 97.26 -84.16 -100.84
CA GLY A 360 96.59 -83.39 -99.79
C GLY A 360 95.36 -82.60 -100.26
N ARG A 361 95.05 -82.55 -101.56
CA ARG A 361 93.97 -81.69 -102.10
C ARG A 361 92.61 -81.93 -101.46
N GLY A 362 92.22 -83.19 -101.22
CA GLY A 362 90.95 -83.51 -100.57
C GLY A 362 90.91 -83.01 -99.11
N PHE A 363 92.02 -83.13 -98.39
CA PHE A 363 92.14 -82.63 -97.01
C PHE A 363 92.15 -81.10 -96.94
N ALA A 364 92.78 -80.42 -97.91
CA ALA A 364 92.81 -78.97 -97.97
C ALA A 364 91.40 -78.36 -98.09
N VAL A 365 90.54 -78.95 -98.94
CA VAL A 365 89.13 -78.50 -99.09
C VAL A 365 88.35 -78.68 -97.79
N VAL A 366 88.52 -79.82 -97.10
CA VAL A 366 87.86 -80.04 -95.80
C VAL A 366 88.37 -79.06 -94.75
N ALA A 367 89.67 -78.79 -94.71
CA ALA A 367 90.26 -77.84 -93.77
C ALA A 367 89.75 -76.41 -93.99
N ASP A 368 89.63 -75.94 -95.24
CA ASP A 368 89.07 -74.62 -95.54
C ASP A 368 87.56 -74.53 -95.24
N GLU A 369 86.81 -75.60 -95.44
CA GLU A 369 85.38 -75.64 -95.05
C GLU A 369 85.22 -75.59 -93.52
N VAL A 370 86.03 -76.34 -92.76
CA VAL A 370 86.05 -76.29 -91.29
C VAL A 370 86.47 -74.90 -90.81
N ARG A 371 87.48 -74.27 -91.44
CA ARG A 371 87.91 -72.90 -91.14
C ARG A 371 86.77 -71.91 -91.37
N THR A 372 86.09 -71.98 -92.51
CA THR A 372 84.94 -71.12 -92.83
C THR A 372 83.79 -71.32 -91.85
N LEU A 373 83.50 -72.56 -91.47
CA LEU A 373 82.46 -72.87 -90.48
C LEU A 373 82.81 -72.30 -89.10
N SER A 374 84.06 -72.46 -88.65
CA SER A 374 84.53 -71.91 -87.38
C SER A 374 84.48 -70.38 -87.32
N GLN A 375 84.81 -69.69 -88.43
CA GLN A 375 84.67 -68.24 -88.54
C GLN A 375 83.20 -67.81 -88.49
N LYS A 376 82.29 -68.51 -89.19
CA LYS A 376 80.85 -68.27 -89.09
C LYS A 376 80.35 -68.48 -87.66
N THR A 377 80.77 -69.55 -86.99
CA THR A 377 80.41 -69.82 -85.59
C THR A 377 80.86 -68.67 -84.68
N SER A 378 82.11 -68.19 -84.81
CA SER A 378 82.64 -67.08 -84.00
C SER A 378 81.86 -65.77 -84.22
N THR A 379 81.54 -65.44 -85.48
CA THR A 379 80.71 -64.28 -85.81
C THR A 379 79.32 -64.39 -85.18
N SER A 380 78.65 -65.55 -85.31
CA SER A 380 77.33 -65.77 -84.70
C SER A 380 77.38 -65.73 -83.18
N THR A 381 78.40 -66.29 -82.52
CA THR A 381 78.55 -66.15 -81.06
C THR A 381 78.73 -64.71 -80.62
N THR A 382 79.47 -63.91 -81.40
CA THR A 382 79.66 -62.47 -81.11
C THR A 382 78.33 -61.70 -81.23
N GLU A 383 77.53 -62.00 -82.26
CA GLU A 383 76.19 -61.40 -82.42
C GLU A 383 75.27 -61.79 -81.25
N ILE A 384 75.26 -63.06 -80.83
CA ILE A 384 74.46 -63.50 -79.68
C ILE A 384 74.96 -62.85 -78.37
N GLN A 385 76.27 -62.72 -78.16
CA GLN A 385 76.84 -62.02 -77.00
C GLN A 385 76.33 -60.57 -76.92
N GLN A 386 76.24 -59.85 -78.04
CA GLN A 386 75.67 -58.50 -78.06
C GLN A 386 74.20 -58.47 -77.65
N ILE A 387 73.40 -59.45 -78.09
CA ILE A 387 72.00 -59.60 -77.68
C ILE A 387 71.89 -59.87 -76.18
N ILE A 388 72.72 -60.78 -75.66
CA ILE A 388 72.76 -61.12 -74.23
C ILE A 388 73.23 -59.93 -73.38
N ALA A 389 74.20 -59.14 -73.83
CA ALA A 389 74.62 -57.92 -73.14
C ALA A 389 73.48 -56.90 -73.03
N LYS A 390 72.70 -56.71 -74.11
CA LYS A 390 71.49 -55.88 -74.09
C LYS A 390 70.43 -56.44 -73.13
N LEU A 391 70.23 -57.76 -73.12
CA LEU A 391 69.30 -58.42 -72.20
C LEU A 391 69.70 -58.20 -70.74
N GLN A 392 70.97 -58.38 -70.39
CA GLN A 392 71.50 -58.12 -69.04
C GLN A 392 71.34 -56.65 -68.62
N GLN A 393 71.60 -55.71 -69.53
CA GLN A 393 71.36 -54.29 -69.27
C GLN A 393 69.87 -54.02 -69.01
N GLY A 394 68.99 -54.56 -69.84
CA GLY A 394 67.53 -54.43 -69.69
C GLY A 394 67.03 -55.00 -68.37
N SER A 395 67.50 -56.19 -67.96
CA SER A 395 67.15 -56.79 -66.67
C SER A 395 67.64 -55.95 -65.49
N ARG A 396 68.84 -55.39 -65.54
CA ARG A 396 69.34 -54.47 -64.49
C ARG A 396 68.49 -53.21 -64.37
N GLN A 397 68.09 -52.61 -65.49
CA GLN A 397 67.21 -51.44 -65.50
C GLN A 397 65.82 -51.78 -64.93
N ALA A 398 65.28 -52.95 -65.30
CA ALA A 398 64.02 -53.43 -64.75
C ALA A 398 64.10 -53.66 -63.23
N ALA A 399 65.20 -54.22 -62.71
CA ALA A 399 65.40 -54.43 -61.29
C ALA A 399 65.43 -53.10 -60.50
N VAL A 400 66.12 -52.07 -61.02
CA VAL A 400 66.12 -50.72 -60.42
C VAL A 400 64.69 -50.15 -60.39
N ALA A 401 63.96 -50.24 -61.51
CA ALA A 401 62.58 -49.76 -61.56
C ALA A 401 61.63 -50.51 -60.61
N MET A 402 61.86 -51.81 -60.38
CA MET A 402 61.11 -52.59 -59.39
C MET A 402 61.43 -52.16 -57.96
N GLN A 403 62.69 -51.86 -57.65
CA GLN A 403 63.08 -51.31 -56.35
C GLN A 403 62.43 -49.95 -56.09
N ASP A 404 62.48 -49.03 -57.06
CA ASP A 404 61.83 -47.72 -56.93
C ASP A 404 60.30 -47.86 -56.74
N SER A 405 59.69 -48.83 -57.43
CA SER A 405 58.27 -49.14 -57.29
C SER A 405 57.93 -49.67 -55.89
N ARG A 406 58.80 -50.52 -55.32
CA ARG A 406 58.66 -51.03 -53.95
C ARG A 406 58.72 -49.90 -52.92
N ASP A 407 59.71 -49.02 -53.03
CA ASP A 407 59.84 -47.85 -52.16
C ASP A 407 58.61 -46.92 -52.29
N GLY A 408 58.06 -46.79 -53.50
CA GLY A 408 56.81 -46.07 -53.77
C GLY A 408 55.61 -46.65 -53.04
N VAL A 409 55.47 -47.97 -53.07
CA VAL A 409 54.40 -48.70 -52.38
C VAL A 409 54.51 -48.54 -50.86
N GLU A 410 55.72 -48.61 -50.28
CA GLU A 410 55.92 -48.39 -48.83
C GLU A 410 55.50 -46.97 -48.39
N ARG A 411 55.76 -45.96 -49.22
CA ARG A 411 55.25 -44.59 -48.98
C ARG A 411 53.73 -44.53 -49.05
N CYS A 412 53.10 -45.22 -50.00
CA CYS A 412 51.64 -45.27 -50.09
C CYS A 412 51.01 -45.94 -48.87
N VAL A 413 51.57 -47.05 -48.36
CA VAL A 413 51.09 -47.69 -47.12
C VAL A 413 51.16 -46.71 -45.94
N SER A 414 52.29 -46.02 -45.79
CA SER A 414 52.48 -45.04 -44.72
C SER A 414 51.49 -43.88 -44.80
N ALA A 415 51.23 -43.36 -46.01
CA ALA A 415 50.25 -42.30 -46.24
C ALA A 415 48.81 -42.75 -45.95
N SER A 416 48.42 -43.98 -46.35
CA SER A 416 47.11 -44.55 -46.02
C SER A 416 46.92 -44.75 -44.52
N GLN A 417 47.96 -45.17 -43.80
CA GLN A 417 47.95 -45.30 -42.34
C GLN A 417 47.67 -43.94 -41.67
N LEU A 418 48.38 -42.89 -42.10
CA LEU A 418 48.18 -41.54 -41.59
C LEU A 418 46.77 -41.01 -41.90
N ALA A 419 46.28 -41.22 -43.11
CA ALA A 419 44.92 -40.84 -43.49
C ALA A 419 43.86 -41.52 -42.60
N SER A 420 44.04 -42.81 -42.29
CA SER A 420 43.15 -43.54 -41.37
C SER A 420 43.16 -42.95 -39.95
N GLN A 421 44.34 -42.58 -39.42
CA GLN A 421 44.46 -41.93 -38.12
C GLN A 421 43.77 -40.56 -38.08
N LEU A 422 43.94 -39.74 -39.13
CA LEU A 422 43.27 -38.44 -39.24
C LEU A 422 41.75 -38.59 -39.31
N LEU A 423 41.24 -39.56 -40.09
CA LEU A 423 39.81 -39.85 -40.13
C LEU A 423 39.27 -40.29 -38.76
N HIS A 424 40.05 -41.04 -37.98
CA HIS A 424 39.66 -41.42 -36.62
C HIS A 424 39.53 -40.21 -35.69
N ALA A 425 40.49 -39.28 -35.73
CA ALA A 425 40.42 -38.04 -34.97
C ALA A 425 39.18 -37.20 -35.34
N VAL A 426 38.81 -37.15 -36.63
CA VAL A 426 37.59 -36.45 -37.06
C VAL A 426 36.32 -37.10 -36.47
N VAL A 427 36.26 -38.42 -36.31
CA VAL A 427 35.13 -39.09 -35.64
C VAL A 427 35.04 -38.67 -34.17
N GLU A 428 36.17 -38.57 -33.47
CA GLU A 428 36.21 -38.09 -32.09
C GLU A 428 35.73 -36.64 -31.97
N ASP A 429 36.19 -35.76 -32.86
CA ASP A 429 35.74 -34.36 -32.90
C ASP A 429 34.23 -34.24 -33.14
N ILE A 430 33.67 -35.08 -34.03
CA ILE A 430 32.22 -35.12 -34.26
C ILE A 430 31.47 -35.58 -33.00
N ALA A 431 32.00 -36.55 -32.26
CA ALA A 431 31.40 -36.99 -31.00
C ALA A 431 31.39 -35.86 -29.96
N VAL A 432 32.47 -35.07 -29.88
CA VAL A 432 32.54 -33.87 -29.03
C VAL A 432 31.52 -32.82 -29.46
N ILE A 433 31.34 -32.58 -30.76
CA ILE A 433 30.32 -31.66 -31.30
C ILE A 433 28.91 -32.11 -30.88
N ASN A 434 28.60 -33.39 -30.98
CA ASN A 434 27.30 -33.93 -30.55
C ASN A 434 27.08 -33.72 -29.05
N HIS A 435 28.10 -33.95 -28.23
CA HIS A 435 28.01 -33.70 -26.80
C HIS A 435 27.74 -32.22 -26.47
N PHE A 436 28.40 -31.28 -27.17
CA PHE A 436 28.12 -29.86 -27.00
C PHE A 436 26.70 -29.49 -27.44
N ASN A 437 26.19 -30.08 -28.51
CA ASN A 437 24.81 -29.87 -28.94
C ASN A 437 23.79 -30.31 -27.88
N ASP A 438 24.01 -31.45 -27.23
CA ASP A 438 23.14 -31.90 -26.12
C ASP A 438 23.13 -30.89 -24.96
N LEU A 439 24.31 -30.33 -24.62
CA LEU A 439 24.44 -29.32 -23.58
C LEU A 439 23.77 -28.00 -23.97
N ILE A 440 23.90 -27.58 -25.23
CA ILE A 440 23.22 -26.38 -25.74
C ILE A 440 21.71 -26.60 -25.69
N ALA A 441 21.18 -27.74 -26.15
CA ALA A 441 19.76 -28.05 -26.08
C ALA A 441 19.21 -27.98 -24.65
N SER A 442 19.93 -28.60 -23.70
CA SER A 442 19.56 -28.56 -22.28
C SER A 442 19.54 -27.12 -21.73
N THR A 443 20.60 -26.35 -22.00
CA THR A 443 20.73 -24.95 -21.56
C THR A 443 19.64 -24.06 -22.18
N THR A 444 19.35 -24.23 -23.47
CA THR A 444 18.27 -23.51 -24.16
C THR A 444 16.90 -23.82 -23.55
N GLN A 445 16.66 -25.07 -23.16
CA GLN A 445 15.41 -25.44 -22.49
C GLN A 445 15.30 -24.83 -21.09
N GLU A 446 16.39 -24.77 -20.33
CA GLU A 446 16.43 -24.07 -19.04
C GLU A 446 16.21 -22.56 -19.20
N GLN A 447 16.84 -21.92 -20.18
CA GLN A 447 16.66 -20.50 -20.49
C GLN A 447 15.23 -20.18 -20.93
N SER A 448 14.59 -21.06 -21.70
CA SER A 448 13.17 -20.93 -22.06
C SER A 448 12.28 -20.94 -20.81
N LYS A 449 12.50 -21.90 -19.90
CA LYS A 449 11.79 -21.97 -18.62
C LYS A 449 12.00 -20.74 -17.75
N ALA A 450 13.25 -20.27 -17.65
CA ALA A 450 13.57 -19.06 -16.91
C ALA A 450 12.86 -17.83 -17.51
N SER A 451 12.86 -17.68 -18.83
CA SER A 451 12.19 -16.59 -19.55
C SER A 451 10.68 -16.58 -19.30
N MET A 452 10.02 -17.75 -19.34
CA MET A 452 8.60 -17.88 -18.97
C MET A 452 8.36 -17.47 -17.51
N GLY A 453 9.24 -17.86 -16.59
CA GLY A 453 9.16 -17.46 -15.19
C GLY A 453 9.33 -15.94 -14.97
N ILE A 454 10.21 -15.29 -15.73
CA ILE A 454 10.35 -13.83 -15.69
C ILE A 454 9.08 -13.17 -16.24
N ASN A 455 8.51 -13.68 -17.33
CA ASN A 455 7.25 -13.15 -17.89
C ASN A 455 6.10 -13.18 -16.86
N GLN A 456 5.96 -14.27 -16.12
CA GLN A 456 4.96 -14.37 -15.05
C GLN A 456 5.21 -13.37 -13.91
N ARG A 457 6.47 -13.10 -13.57
CA ARG A 457 6.83 -12.07 -12.58
C ARG A 457 6.50 -10.67 -13.11
N LEU A 458 6.74 -10.39 -14.39
CA LEU A 458 6.36 -9.11 -15.01
C LEU A 458 4.85 -8.88 -14.96
N GLN A 459 4.02 -9.89 -15.23
CA GLN A 459 2.57 -9.78 -15.06
C GLN A 459 2.17 -9.42 -13.62
N SER A 460 2.89 -9.95 -12.62
CA SER A 460 2.66 -9.58 -11.22
C SER A 460 3.06 -8.12 -10.93
N VAL A 461 4.17 -7.66 -11.50
CA VAL A 461 4.62 -6.26 -11.39
C VAL A 461 3.63 -5.32 -12.07
N GLN A 462 3.12 -5.68 -13.25
CA GLN A 462 2.07 -4.94 -13.95
C GLN A 462 0.83 -4.78 -13.06
N ALA A 463 0.32 -5.87 -12.49
CA ALA A 463 -0.86 -5.84 -11.63
C ALA A 463 -0.66 -4.96 -10.39
N VAL A 464 0.56 -4.90 -9.83
CA VAL A 464 0.89 -3.98 -8.73
C VAL A 464 0.89 -2.53 -9.21
N ALA A 465 1.46 -2.24 -10.38
CA ALA A 465 1.48 -0.89 -10.94
C ALA A 465 0.05 -0.38 -11.27
N GLU A 466 -0.81 -1.24 -11.80
CA GLU A 466 -2.24 -0.95 -12.03
C GLU A 466 -2.96 -0.66 -10.70
N ARG A 467 -2.76 -1.50 -9.68
CA ARG A 467 -3.35 -1.28 -8.35
C ARG A 467 -2.83 0.01 -7.69
N ASN A 468 -1.57 0.37 -7.92
CA ASN A 468 -1.03 1.65 -7.47
C ASN A 468 -1.75 2.81 -8.16
N ALA A 469 -1.95 2.76 -9.49
CA ALA A 469 -2.70 3.76 -10.24
C ALA A 469 -4.12 3.97 -9.67
N ASP A 470 -4.82 2.88 -9.34
CA ASP A 470 -6.14 2.94 -8.70
C ASP A 470 -6.09 3.62 -7.32
N ASN A 471 -5.14 3.20 -6.47
CA ASN A 471 -4.95 3.77 -5.12
C ASN A 471 -4.63 5.27 -5.17
N ILE A 472 -3.86 5.70 -6.17
CA ILE A 472 -3.54 7.11 -6.39
C ILE A 472 -4.80 7.89 -6.78
N GLY A 473 -5.68 7.31 -7.59
CA GLY A 473 -6.98 7.92 -7.90
C GLY A 473 -7.83 8.17 -6.64
N ILE A 474 -7.79 7.25 -5.67
CA ILE A 474 -8.45 7.42 -4.36
C ILE A 474 -7.75 8.52 -3.55
N LEU A 475 -6.42 8.47 -3.46
CA LEU A 475 -5.61 9.43 -2.70
C LEU A 475 -5.84 10.88 -3.18
N THR A 476 -5.79 11.09 -4.50
CA THR A 476 -6.04 12.39 -5.12
C THR A 476 -7.43 12.92 -4.79
N ARG A 477 -8.46 12.05 -4.82
CA ARG A 477 -9.82 12.45 -4.46
C ARG A 477 -9.95 12.82 -2.98
N SER A 478 -9.34 12.03 -2.08
CA SER A 478 -9.32 12.33 -0.65
C SER A 478 -8.58 13.62 -0.34
N SER A 479 -7.44 13.86 -0.99
CA SER A 479 -6.67 15.10 -0.89
C SER A 479 -7.48 16.31 -1.33
N GLN A 480 -8.22 16.22 -2.44
CA GLN A 480 -9.08 17.30 -2.94
C GLN A 480 -10.23 17.66 -1.98
N CYS A 481 -10.66 16.75 -1.10
CA CYS A 481 -11.71 17.02 -0.12
C CYS A 481 -11.21 17.76 1.13
N LEU A 482 -9.91 17.80 1.41
CA LEU A 482 -9.35 18.41 2.63
C LEU A 482 -9.36 19.95 2.60
N PRO A 483 -8.94 20.64 1.52
CA PRO A 483 -8.96 22.11 1.48
C PRO A 483 -10.36 22.74 1.66
N PRO A 484 -11.44 22.24 1.04
CA PRO A 484 -12.78 22.79 1.27
C PRO A 484 -13.29 22.60 2.70
N LEU A 485 -12.95 21.46 3.34
CA LEU A 485 -13.24 21.20 4.75
C LEU A 485 -12.47 22.16 5.64
N ALA A 486 -11.20 22.40 5.29
CA ALA A 486 -10.37 23.35 5.99
C ALA A 486 -10.92 24.78 5.90
N GLU A 487 -11.27 25.23 4.70
CA GLU A 487 -11.84 26.55 4.48
C GLU A 487 -13.13 26.75 5.29
N ARG A 488 -14.02 25.75 5.30
CA ARG A 488 -15.28 25.82 6.05
C ARG A 488 -15.08 25.95 7.56
N LEU A 489 -14.13 25.21 8.13
CA LEU A 489 -13.80 25.30 9.57
C LEU A 489 -13.10 26.61 9.90
N ALA A 490 -12.27 27.14 9.00
CA ALA A 490 -11.62 28.44 9.15
C ALA A 490 -12.66 29.58 9.18
N VAL A 491 -13.67 29.54 8.29
CA VAL A 491 -14.78 30.50 8.27
C VAL A 491 -15.59 30.45 9.57
N LEU A 492 -15.89 29.24 10.08
CA LEU A 492 -16.56 29.08 11.37
C LEU A 492 -15.76 29.69 12.53
N GLY A 493 -14.45 29.51 12.54
CA GLY A 493 -13.57 30.11 13.55
C GLY A 493 -13.46 31.64 13.44
N GLN A 494 -13.48 32.20 12.23
CA GLN A 494 -13.52 33.66 12.04
C GLN A 494 -14.84 34.27 12.51
N ALA A 495 -15.97 33.62 12.20
CA ALA A 495 -17.29 34.04 12.65
C ALA A 495 -17.39 34.07 14.19
N PHE A 496 -16.76 33.11 14.88
CA PHE A 496 -16.70 33.07 16.34
C PHE A 496 -15.96 34.28 16.94
N HIS A 497 -14.93 34.78 16.26
CA HIS A 497 -14.14 35.92 16.71
C HIS A 497 -14.80 37.28 16.45
N GLY A 498 -16.00 37.31 15.84
CA GLY A 498 -16.69 38.55 15.50
C GLY A 498 -15.92 39.44 14.50
N LYS A 499 -14.92 38.87 13.81
CA LYS A 499 -14.24 39.58 12.72
C LYS A 499 -15.16 39.57 11.50
N PRO A 500 -15.35 40.71 10.82
CA PRO A 500 -16.15 40.74 9.60
C PRO A 500 -15.52 39.84 8.54
N LEU A 501 -16.40 39.16 7.79
CA LEU A 501 -16.11 38.28 6.65
C LEU A 501 -15.18 38.91 5.62
#